data_AF-A0A1Q6TUG2-F1
#
_entry.id   AF-A0A1Q6TUG2-F1
#
_cell.length_a   1.000
_cell.length_b   1.000
_cell.length_c   1.000
_cell.angle_alpha   90.00
_cell.angle_beta   90.00
_cell.angle_gamma   90.00
#
_symmetry.space_group_name_H-M   'P 1'
#
loop_
_entity.id
_entity.type
_entity.pdbx_description
1 polymer ?
#
loop_
_entity_poly.entity_id
_entity_poly.type
_entity_poly.pdbx_seq_one_letter_code
_entity_poly.pdbx_strand_id
1 'polypeptide(L)'
;MSKVIVVTDSNSGITQSQSKELGVVVLPMPFYIDDKMYYEDIDLTQEQFYEKLTQGGEIKTSMPLVGDVTDKWDELLKEYDEIVYIPMSSGLSSSCETALMLAQNYEGRVEVVNNQRISVTQRQSVADAMKLAEEGKSAKEIKDILEADKLDSGIFIMVDTLKYLKKGGRVTSAGAAIGTVLGIKPVLQIHGEKLDAFAK
;
A
#
# COMPACT_ATOMS: atom_id res chain seq x y z
N MET A 1 29.38 -1.93 -2.98
CA MET A 1 28.01 -2.47 -3.12
C MET A 1 27.10 -1.27 -3.35
N SER A 2 26.07 -1.43 -4.19
CA SER A 2 25.08 -0.38 -4.45
C SER A 2 24.34 -0.03 -3.17
N LYS A 3 24.16 1.26 -2.89
CA LYS A 3 23.42 1.74 -1.72
C LYS A 3 21.94 1.81 -2.07
N VAL A 4 21.19 0.76 -1.71
CA VAL A 4 19.75 0.62 -1.99
C VAL A 4 18.92 1.21 -0.85
N ILE A 5 17.90 2.02 -1.17
CA ILE A 5 16.88 2.46 -0.22
C ILE A 5 15.54 1.77 -0.47
N VAL A 6 14.86 1.37 0.60
CA VAL A 6 13.52 0.81 0.54
C VAL A 6 12.48 1.91 0.75
N VAL A 7 11.52 1.95 -0.15
CA VAL A 7 10.40 2.91 -0.15
C VAL A 7 9.10 2.12 -0.19
N THR A 8 8.08 2.54 0.55
CA THR A 8 6.72 1.96 0.52
C THR A 8 5.69 3.08 0.56
N ASP A 9 4.40 2.75 0.51
CA ASP A 9 3.32 3.69 0.82
C ASP A 9 2.65 3.41 2.18
N SER A 10 1.79 4.34 2.62
CA SER A 10 1.12 4.27 3.93
C SER A 10 0.16 3.09 4.09
N ASN A 11 -0.27 2.41 3.02
CA ASN A 11 -1.09 1.20 3.13
C ASN A 11 -0.31 0.00 3.68
N SER A 12 1.01 0.10 3.82
CA SER A 12 1.82 -0.86 4.58
C SER A 12 1.47 -0.88 6.08
N GLY A 13 0.83 0.18 6.60
CA GLY A 13 0.61 0.38 8.02
C GLY A 13 1.89 0.73 8.79
N ILE A 14 2.95 1.14 8.10
CA ILE A 14 4.13 1.76 8.72
C ILE A 14 3.84 3.26 8.85
N THR A 15 3.83 3.76 10.08
CA THR A 15 3.59 5.19 10.33
C THR A 15 4.84 6.02 9.98
N GLN A 16 4.66 7.34 9.82
CA GLN A 16 5.77 8.27 9.60
C GLN A 16 6.77 8.35 10.77
N SER A 17 6.35 7.97 11.98
CA SER A 17 7.25 7.84 13.13
C SER A 17 8.07 6.55 13.06
N GLN A 18 7.42 5.43 12.76
CA GLN A 18 8.08 4.12 12.61
C GLN A 18 9.07 4.10 11.44
N SER A 19 8.76 4.80 10.34
CA SER A 19 9.61 4.83 9.15
C SER A 19 11.03 5.32 9.45
N LYS A 20 11.15 6.35 10.32
CA LYS A 20 12.44 6.91 10.77
C LYS A 20 13.27 5.92 11.58
N GLU A 21 12.63 5.16 12.46
CA GLU A 21 13.29 4.16 13.29
C GLU A 21 13.74 2.95 12.47
N LEU A 22 12.93 2.56 11.49
CA LEU A 22 13.21 1.44 10.60
C LEU A 22 14.20 1.79 9.47
N GLY A 23 14.40 3.07 9.15
CA GLY A 23 15.22 3.45 7.99
C GLY A 23 14.56 3.15 6.65
N VAL A 24 13.22 3.16 6.62
CA VAL A 24 12.40 3.04 5.39
C VAL A 24 11.75 4.37 5.08
N VAL A 25 11.52 4.67 3.80
CA VAL A 25 10.74 5.85 3.39
C VAL A 25 9.28 5.44 3.14
N VAL A 26 8.34 6.19 3.71
CA VAL A 26 6.89 5.97 3.50
C VAL A 26 6.30 7.16 2.74
N LEU A 27 5.87 6.91 1.50
CA LEU A 27 5.07 7.85 0.72
C LEU A 27 3.65 7.93 1.29
N PRO A 28 3.19 9.09 1.76
CA PRO A 28 1.86 9.23 2.32
C PRO A 28 0.80 9.19 1.21
N MET A 29 -0.26 8.42 1.43
CA MET A 29 -1.39 8.34 0.50
C MET A 29 -2.46 9.37 0.88
N PRO A 30 -2.90 10.22 -0.05
CA PRO A 30 -3.92 11.21 0.24
C PRO A 30 -5.31 10.58 0.37
N PHE A 31 -6.10 11.15 1.27
CA PHE A 31 -7.54 10.92 1.31
C PHE A 31 -8.28 12.25 1.48
N TYR A 32 -9.56 12.23 1.20
CA TYR A 32 -10.43 13.39 1.23
C TYR A 32 -11.56 13.16 2.20
N ILE A 33 -11.87 14.19 2.99
CA ILE A 33 -13.10 14.27 3.78
C ILE A 33 -13.79 15.57 3.37
N ASP A 34 -15.00 15.46 2.84
CA ASP A 34 -15.80 16.60 2.37
C ASP A 34 -15.00 17.51 1.42
N ASP A 35 -14.38 16.88 0.41
CA ASP A 35 -13.52 17.48 -0.64
C ASP A 35 -12.23 18.17 -0.15
N LYS A 36 -11.92 18.12 1.14
CA LYS A 36 -10.63 18.56 1.67
C LYS A 36 -9.65 17.39 1.75
N MET A 37 -8.46 17.57 1.19
CA MET A 37 -7.36 16.60 1.21
C MET A 37 -6.67 16.55 2.58
N TYR A 38 -6.27 15.35 2.99
CA TYR A 38 -5.54 15.04 4.21
C TYR A 38 -4.54 13.91 3.97
N TYR A 39 -3.49 13.89 4.79
CA TYR A 39 -2.58 12.78 4.96
C TYR A 39 -2.63 12.22 6.39
N GLU A 40 -2.61 10.90 6.52
CA GLU A 40 -2.66 10.20 7.81
C GLU A 40 -1.42 10.52 8.65
N ASP A 41 -1.62 10.82 9.93
CA ASP A 41 -0.57 11.19 10.89
C ASP A 41 0.28 12.41 10.49
N ILE A 42 -0.20 13.21 9.52
CA ILE A 42 0.40 14.48 9.10
C ILE A 42 -0.63 15.61 9.31
N ASP A 43 -1.79 15.50 8.65
CA ASP A 43 -2.85 16.52 8.73
C ASP A 43 -4.02 16.09 9.63
N LEU A 44 -4.18 14.78 9.85
CA LEU A 44 -5.32 14.20 10.56
C LEU A 44 -4.90 12.94 11.32
N THR A 45 -5.27 12.87 12.60
CA THR A 45 -5.06 11.66 13.40
C THR A 45 -6.13 10.61 13.11
N GLN A 46 -5.84 9.35 13.45
CA GLN A 46 -6.81 8.26 13.36
C GLN A 46 -8.10 8.52 14.17
N GLU A 47 -7.98 9.13 15.35
CA GLU A 47 -9.14 9.48 16.19
C GLU A 47 -10.04 10.51 15.49
N GLN A 48 -9.46 11.57 14.95
CA GLN A 48 -10.17 12.61 14.19
C GLN A 48 -10.81 12.04 12.91
N PHE A 49 -10.14 11.07 12.26
CA PHE A 49 -10.71 10.36 11.12
C PHE A 49 -12.00 9.63 11.49
N TYR A 50 -11.99 8.83 12.57
CA TYR A 50 -13.18 8.09 13.00
C TYR A 50 -14.29 9.00 13.53
N GLU A 51 -13.94 10.12 14.17
CA GLU A 51 -14.92 11.14 14.56
C GLU A 51 -15.65 11.68 13.31
N LYS A 52 -14.92 12.10 12.29
CA LYS A 52 -15.51 12.61 11.03
C LYS A 52 -16.32 11.53 10.30
N LEU A 53 -15.83 10.29 10.28
CA LEU A 53 -16.55 9.17 9.67
C LEU A 53 -17.90 8.91 10.36
N THR A 54 -17.92 8.93 11.69
CA THR A 54 -19.14 8.69 12.49
C THR A 54 -20.12 9.85 12.43
N GLN A 55 -19.63 11.08 12.24
CA GLN A 55 -20.44 12.27 11.93
C GLN A 55 -21.01 12.28 10.50
N GLY A 56 -20.64 11.31 9.66
CA GLY A 56 -21.19 11.15 8.31
C GLY A 56 -20.41 11.84 7.20
N GLY A 57 -19.17 12.29 7.47
CA GLY A 57 -18.31 12.93 6.47
C GLY A 57 -18.09 12.04 5.24
N GLU A 58 -18.04 12.65 4.07
CA GLU A 58 -17.82 11.91 2.83
C GLU A 58 -16.33 11.60 2.64
N ILE A 59 -15.96 10.34 2.86
CA ILE A 59 -14.57 9.88 2.71
C ILE A 59 -14.32 9.28 1.32
N LYS A 60 -13.23 9.71 0.67
CA LYS A 60 -12.68 9.17 -0.57
C LYS A 60 -11.16 9.03 -0.45
N THR A 61 -10.56 8.00 -1.03
CA THR A 61 -9.10 7.85 -1.11
C THR A 61 -8.60 8.17 -2.51
N SER A 62 -7.34 8.57 -2.63
CA SER A 62 -6.67 8.78 -3.92
C SER A 62 -5.30 8.10 -3.94
N MET A 63 -4.80 7.90 -5.16
CA MET A 63 -3.39 7.61 -5.41
C MET A 63 -2.54 8.82 -5.02
N PRO A 64 -1.22 8.63 -4.77
CA PRO A 64 -0.35 9.76 -4.51
C PRO A 64 -0.25 10.63 -5.76
N LEU A 65 0.04 11.93 -5.57
CA LEU A 65 0.28 12.80 -6.72
C LEU A 65 1.56 12.34 -7.42
N VAL A 66 1.54 12.33 -8.75
CA VAL A 66 2.70 11.93 -9.56
C VAL A 66 3.94 12.73 -9.19
N GLY A 67 3.79 14.05 -9.01
CA GLY A 67 4.88 14.93 -8.60
C GLY A 67 5.49 14.54 -7.26
N ASP A 68 4.67 14.21 -6.26
CA ASP A 68 5.17 13.80 -4.93
C ASP A 68 6.00 12.52 -5.01
N VAL A 69 5.61 11.58 -5.88
CA VAL A 69 6.36 10.33 -6.09
C VAL A 69 7.70 10.61 -6.77
N THR A 70 7.70 11.34 -7.89
CA THR A 70 8.93 11.63 -8.66
C THR A 70 9.88 12.53 -7.89
N ASP A 71 9.38 13.56 -7.22
CA ASP A 71 10.20 14.47 -6.41
C ASP A 71 10.90 13.72 -5.27
N LYS A 72 10.19 12.78 -4.63
CA LYS A 72 10.78 11.95 -3.57
C LYS A 72 11.83 11.00 -4.14
N TRP A 73 11.60 10.36 -5.27
CA TRP A 73 12.60 9.50 -5.90
C TRP A 73 13.83 10.30 -6.33
N ASP A 74 13.66 11.47 -6.94
CA ASP A 74 14.73 12.37 -7.34
C ASP A 74 15.56 12.86 -6.15
N GLU A 75 14.91 13.14 -5.01
CA GLU A 75 15.56 13.46 -3.75
C GLU A 75 16.43 12.30 -3.25
N LEU A 76 15.86 11.09 -3.19
CA LEU A 76 16.56 9.90 -2.68
C LEU A 76 17.74 9.51 -3.57
N LEU A 77 17.60 9.62 -4.89
CA LEU A 77 18.64 9.26 -5.85
C LEU A 77 19.85 10.21 -5.86
N LYS A 78 19.84 11.28 -5.06
CA LYS A 78 21.03 12.11 -4.76
C LYS A 78 21.95 11.45 -3.74
N GLU A 79 21.39 10.60 -2.87
CA GLU A 79 22.11 9.95 -1.76
C GLU A 79 22.20 8.43 -1.87
N TYR A 80 21.35 7.83 -2.71
CA TYR A 80 21.24 6.40 -2.93
C TYR A 80 21.44 6.06 -4.41
N ASP A 81 21.98 4.88 -4.67
CA ASP A 81 22.26 4.43 -6.02
C ASP A 81 20.99 3.90 -6.70
N GLU A 82 20.17 3.15 -5.94
CA GLU A 82 18.94 2.51 -6.39
C GLU A 82 17.81 2.60 -5.35
N ILE A 83 16.57 2.53 -5.81
CA ILE A 83 15.33 2.51 -5.02
C ILE A 83 14.60 1.19 -5.27
N VAL A 84 14.20 0.51 -4.19
CA VAL A 84 13.16 -0.51 -4.23
C VAL A 84 11.87 0.10 -3.71
N TYR A 85 10.88 0.29 -4.58
CA TYR A 85 9.56 0.80 -4.19
C TYR A 85 8.54 -0.33 -4.11
N ILE A 86 7.92 -0.50 -2.93
CA ILE A 86 6.93 -1.55 -2.64
C ILE A 86 5.56 -0.89 -2.45
N PRO A 87 4.79 -0.65 -3.54
CA PRO A 87 3.44 -0.13 -3.44
C PRO A 87 2.44 -1.18 -2.94
N MET A 88 1.26 -0.70 -2.52
CA MET A 88 0.10 -1.55 -2.29
C MET A 88 -0.28 -2.33 -3.55
N SER A 89 -0.97 -3.45 -3.35
CA SER A 89 -1.43 -4.33 -4.43
C SER A 89 -2.11 -3.59 -5.59
N SER A 90 -1.68 -3.91 -6.80
CA SER A 90 -2.29 -3.46 -8.06
C SER A 90 -3.76 -3.91 -8.21
N GLY A 91 -4.18 -4.96 -7.50
CA GLY A 91 -5.58 -5.40 -7.45
C GLY A 91 -6.50 -4.43 -6.69
N LEU A 92 -5.94 -3.54 -5.87
CA LEU A 92 -6.68 -2.63 -4.99
C LEU A 92 -6.58 -1.16 -5.40
N SER A 93 -5.53 -0.81 -6.15
CA SER A 93 -5.22 0.56 -6.57
C SER A 93 -4.34 0.57 -7.81
N SER A 94 -4.57 1.53 -8.72
CA SER A 94 -3.72 1.76 -9.90
C SER A 94 -2.41 2.50 -9.59
N SER A 95 -2.10 2.73 -8.30
CA SER A 95 -0.87 3.40 -7.87
C SER A 95 0.37 2.59 -8.24
N CYS A 96 0.28 1.25 -8.21
CA CYS A 96 1.36 0.37 -8.63
C CYS A 96 1.66 0.51 -10.13
N GLU A 97 0.64 0.46 -10.99
CA GLU A 97 0.79 0.65 -12.44
C GLU A 97 1.34 2.04 -12.79
N THR A 98 0.86 3.07 -12.08
CA THR A 98 1.35 4.44 -12.24
C THR A 98 2.84 4.52 -11.88
N ALA A 99 3.24 3.94 -10.74
CA ALA A 99 4.63 3.91 -10.33
C ALA A 99 5.52 3.12 -11.31
N LEU A 100 5.06 1.98 -11.82
CA LEU A 100 5.76 1.20 -12.85
C LEU A 100 6.00 2.02 -14.12
N MET A 101 5.03 2.82 -14.55
CA MET A 101 5.18 3.73 -15.69
C MET A 101 6.22 4.82 -15.40
N LEU A 102 6.17 5.44 -14.22
CA LEU A 102 7.12 6.50 -13.83
C LEU A 102 8.56 5.99 -13.74
N ALA A 103 8.75 4.78 -13.20
CA ALA A 103 10.06 4.14 -13.02
C ALA A 103 10.82 3.91 -14.34
N GLN A 104 10.13 3.86 -15.49
CA GLN A 104 10.77 3.76 -16.80
C GLN A 104 11.70 4.94 -17.12
N ASN A 105 11.47 6.10 -16.50
CA ASN A 105 12.30 7.29 -16.69
C ASN A 105 13.58 7.30 -15.84
N TYR A 106 13.81 6.25 -15.03
CA TYR A 106 14.91 6.19 -14.07
C TYR A 106 16.03 5.22 -14.45
N GLU A 107 16.06 4.76 -15.71
CA GLU A 107 17.15 3.92 -16.25
C GLU A 107 17.49 2.68 -15.39
N GLY A 108 16.47 2.08 -14.75
CA GLY A 108 16.62 0.93 -13.86
C GLY A 108 17.06 1.25 -12.42
N ARG A 109 17.26 2.53 -12.08
CA ARG A 109 17.58 2.95 -10.70
C ARG A 109 16.38 2.91 -9.76
N VAL A 110 15.16 2.80 -10.29
CA VAL A 110 13.94 2.62 -9.50
C VAL A 110 13.27 1.32 -9.93
N GLU A 111 13.19 0.37 -8.99
CA GLU A 111 12.51 -0.90 -9.20
C GLU A 111 11.24 -0.95 -8.36
N VAL A 112 10.10 -0.95 -9.05
CA VAL A 112 8.78 -1.06 -8.44
C VAL A 112 8.42 -2.54 -8.31
N VAL A 113 8.08 -2.96 -7.09
CA VAL A 113 7.79 -4.33 -6.72
C VAL A 113 6.28 -4.55 -6.73
N ASN A 114 5.75 -5.16 -7.78
CA ASN A 114 4.34 -5.56 -7.84
C ASN A 114 4.16 -6.96 -7.24
N ASN A 115 4.35 -7.08 -5.92
CA ASN A 115 4.17 -8.34 -5.22
C ASN A 115 2.75 -8.56 -4.66
N GLN A 116 1.80 -7.71 -5.05
CA GLN A 116 0.38 -7.83 -4.72
C GLN A 116 0.02 -7.90 -3.22
N ARG A 117 0.79 -7.21 -2.37
CA ARG A 117 0.57 -7.19 -0.91
C ARG A 117 -0.04 -5.88 -0.42
N ILE A 118 -0.61 -5.91 0.79
CA ILE A 118 -1.13 -4.72 1.49
C ILE A 118 -1.00 -4.93 3.00
N SER A 119 -1.03 -3.85 3.79
CA SER A 119 -1.07 -3.90 5.26
C SER A 119 0.09 -4.75 5.80
N VAL A 120 -0.18 -5.65 6.74
CA VAL A 120 0.82 -6.51 7.39
C VAL A 120 1.67 -7.32 6.40
N THR A 121 1.11 -7.72 5.26
CA THR A 121 1.85 -8.48 4.24
C THR A 121 2.82 -7.58 3.46
N GLN A 122 2.43 -6.33 3.17
CA GLN A 122 3.30 -5.34 2.54
C GLN A 122 4.41 -4.90 3.51
N ARG A 123 4.07 -4.73 4.79
CA ARG A 123 5.06 -4.47 5.86
C ARG A 123 6.11 -5.57 5.94
N GLN A 124 5.71 -6.84 5.82
CA GLN A 124 6.66 -7.95 5.78
C GLN A 124 7.60 -7.82 4.58
N SER A 125 7.09 -7.49 3.39
CA SER A 125 7.94 -7.30 2.21
C SER A 125 8.92 -6.13 2.34
N VAL A 126 8.55 -5.07 3.06
CA VAL A 126 9.48 -4.00 3.41
C VAL A 126 10.63 -4.54 4.26
N ALA A 127 10.33 -5.32 5.30
CA ALA A 127 11.35 -5.93 6.16
C ALA A 127 12.26 -6.89 5.37
N ASP A 128 11.68 -7.71 4.49
CA ASP A 128 12.42 -8.63 3.63
C ASP A 128 13.35 -7.87 2.67
N ALA A 129 12.85 -6.79 2.03
CA ALA A 129 13.64 -5.94 1.15
C ALA A 129 14.82 -5.28 1.87
N MET A 130 14.60 -4.76 3.08
CA MET A 130 15.65 -4.15 3.88
C MET A 130 16.75 -5.15 4.21
N LYS A 131 16.37 -6.37 4.64
CA LYS A 131 17.33 -7.44 4.91
C LYS A 131 18.14 -7.80 3.66
N LEU A 132 17.49 -7.94 2.50
CA LEU A 132 18.18 -8.24 1.25
C LEU A 132 19.12 -7.10 0.81
N ALA A 133 18.74 -5.83 1.05
CA ALA A 133 19.60 -4.68 0.81
C ALA A 133 20.84 -4.69 1.73
N GLU A 134 20.69 -5.04 3.02
CA GLU A 134 21.80 -5.24 3.95
C GLU A 134 22.74 -6.38 3.52
N GLU A 135 22.20 -7.42 2.89
CA GLU A 135 22.96 -8.52 2.26
C GLU A 135 23.64 -8.10 0.94
N GLY A 136 23.45 -6.86 0.49
CA GLY A 136 24.12 -6.29 -0.69
C GLY A 136 23.44 -6.60 -2.02
N LYS A 137 22.17 -7.02 -2.00
CA LYS A 137 21.36 -7.22 -3.22
C LYS A 137 21.04 -5.90 -3.90
N SER A 138 21.08 -5.90 -5.23
CA SER A 138 20.61 -4.79 -6.06
C SER A 138 19.09 -4.63 -5.97
N ALA A 139 18.57 -3.45 -6.34
CA ALA A 139 17.12 -3.22 -6.31
C ALA A 139 16.37 -4.19 -7.23
N LYS A 140 16.97 -4.52 -8.38
CA LYS A 140 16.43 -5.50 -9.31
C LYS A 140 16.37 -6.92 -8.73
N GLU A 141 17.43 -7.38 -8.07
CA GLU A 141 17.42 -8.70 -7.42
C GLU A 141 16.36 -8.77 -6.31
N ILE A 142 16.23 -7.71 -5.51
CA ILE A 142 15.22 -7.63 -4.45
C ILE A 142 13.81 -7.74 -5.05
N LYS A 143 13.53 -6.98 -6.11
CA LYS A 143 12.26 -7.07 -6.83
C LYS A 143 11.98 -8.49 -7.32
N ASP A 144 12.93 -9.09 -8.03
CA ASP A 144 12.77 -10.42 -8.62
C ASP A 144 12.48 -11.47 -7.52
N ILE A 145 13.14 -11.37 -6.35
CA ILE A 145 12.89 -12.25 -5.19
C ILE A 145 11.48 -12.04 -4.62
N LEU A 146 11.09 -10.79 -4.37
CA LEU A 146 9.80 -10.51 -3.74
C LEU A 146 8.61 -10.80 -4.66
N GLU A 147 8.78 -10.66 -5.97
CA GLU A 147 7.73 -10.98 -6.94
C GLU A 147 7.58 -12.49 -7.18
N ALA A 148 8.63 -13.29 -6.95
CA ALA A 148 8.56 -14.75 -7.06
C ALA A 148 7.53 -15.35 -6.07
N ASP A 149 7.46 -14.80 -4.85
CA ASP A 149 6.58 -15.25 -3.78
C ASP A 149 5.38 -14.29 -3.57
N LYS A 150 4.98 -13.57 -4.64
CA LYS A 150 3.91 -12.55 -4.56
C LYS A 150 2.58 -13.11 -3.99
N LEU A 151 2.25 -14.36 -4.32
CA LEU A 151 1.03 -15.04 -3.89
C LEU A 151 1.26 -15.97 -2.68
N ASP A 152 2.44 -15.99 -2.06
CA ASP A 152 2.67 -16.79 -0.84
C ASP A 152 2.30 -16.04 0.45
N SER A 153 1.28 -15.18 0.36
CA SER A 153 0.75 -14.44 1.50
C SER A 153 -0.70 -14.05 1.25
N GLY A 154 -1.51 -14.06 2.30
CA GLY A 154 -2.91 -13.69 2.23
C GLY A 154 -3.40 -13.12 3.56
N ILE A 155 -4.46 -12.32 3.48
CA ILE A 155 -5.10 -11.71 4.65
C ILE A 155 -6.54 -12.20 4.72
N PHE A 156 -6.94 -12.65 5.90
CA PHE A 156 -8.35 -12.91 6.21
C PHE A 156 -8.86 -11.81 7.14
N ILE A 157 -10.01 -11.23 6.80
CA ILE A 157 -10.62 -10.17 7.61
C ILE A 157 -12.11 -10.43 7.84
N MET A 158 -12.60 -9.88 8.95
CA MET A 158 -14.02 -9.73 9.24
C MET A 158 -14.29 -8.24 9.48
N VAL A 159 -15.39 -7.74 8.97
CA VAL A 159 -15.79 -6.33 9.14
C VAL A 159 -17.20 -6.24 9.71
N ASP A 160 -17.49 -5.18 10.44
CA ASP A 160 -18.85 -4.93 10.96
C ASP A 160 -19.84 -4.59 9.84
N THR A 161 -19.35 -4.01 8.75
CA THR A 161 -20.19 -3.70 7.58
C THR A 161 -19.40 -3.73 6.28
N LEU A 162 -20.01 -4.29 5.23
CA LEU A 162 -19.48 -4.24 3.86
C LEU A 162 -19.71 -2.88 3.18
N LYS A 163 -20.45 -1.96 3.80
CA LYS A 163 -20.83 -0.65 3.21
C LYS A 163 -19.61 0.09 2.64
N TYR A 164 -18.53 0.18 3.41
CA TYR A 164 -17.34 0.95 3.02
C TYR A 164 -16.54 0.28 1.90
N LEU A 165 -16.37 -1.04 1.97
CA LEU A 165 -15.69 -1.81 0.92
C LEU A 165 -16.45 -1.74 -0.41
N LYS A 166 -17.79 -1.80 -0.37
CA LYS A 166 -18.65 -1.63 -1.56
C LYS A 166 -18.56 -0.22 -2.12
N LYS A 167 -18.69 0.80 -1.27
CA LYS A 167 -18.57 2.22 -1.69
C LYS A 167 -17.21 2.50 -2.32
N GLY A 168 -16.15 1.90 -1.78
CA GLY A 168 -14.80 2.01 -2.33
C GLY A 168 -14.57 1.16 -3.58
N GLY A 169 -15.39 0.16 -3.89
CA GLY A 169 -15.17 -0.74 -5.04
C GLY A 169 -14.01 -1.73 -4.87
N ARG A 170 -13.57 -1.97 -3.62
CA ARG A 170 -12.44 -2.87 -3.27
C ARG A 170 -12.90 -4.28 -2.85
N VAL A 171 -14.20 -4.55 -2.86
CA VAL A 171 -14.78 -5.90 -2.71
C VAL A 171 -15.41 -6.36 -4.02
N THR A 172 -15.30 -7.65 -4.33
CA THR A 172 -15.98 -8.27 -5.48
C THR A 172 -17.50 -8.22 -5.33
N SER A 173 -18.22 -8.37 -6.44
CA SER A 173 -19.69 -8.48 -6.42
C SER A 173 -20.17 -9.72 -5.63
N ALA A 174 -19.39 -10.81 -5.66
CA ALA A 174 -19.67 -12.04 -4.92
C ALA A 174 -19.50 -11.84 -3.40
N GLY A 175 -18.37 -11.26 -2.98
CA GLY A 175 -18.13 -10.89 -1.58
C GLY A 175 -19.17 -9.89 -1.05
N ALA A 176 -19.61 -8.96 -1.90
CA ALA A 176 -20.67 -8.02 -1.58
C ALA A 176 -22.04 -8.67 -1.34
N ALA A 177 -22.36 -9.76 -2.05
CA ALA A 177 -23.67 -10.41 -2.00
C ALA A 177 -23.88 -11.21 -0.70
N ILE A 178 -22.82 -11.80 -0.15
CA ILE A 178 -22.90 -12.65 1.06
C ILE A 178 -23.30 -11.84 2.30
N GLY A 179 -22.91 -10.56 2.40
CA GLY A 179 -23.32 -9.70 3.51
C GLY A 179 -24.77 -9.20 3.47
N THR A 180 -25.61 -9.66 2.54
CA THR A 180 -27.05 -9.35 2.56
C THR A 180 -27.88 -10.31 3.42
N VAL A 181 -27.28 -11.42 3.88
CA VAL A 181 -27.90 -12.35 4.81
C VAL A 181 -27.81 -11.78 6.23
N LEU A 182 -28.95 -11.36 6.77
CA LEU A 182 -29.05 -10.73 8.08
C LEU A 182 -28.43 -11.62 9.18
N GLY A 183 -27.46 -11.08 9.92
CA GLY A 183 -26.87 -11.73 11.11
C GLY A 183 -25.59 -12.54 10.89
N ILE A 184 -25.06 -12.59 9.66
CA ILE A 184 -23.79 -13.29 9.35
C ILE A 184 -22.69 -12.28 9.06
N LYS A 185 -21.53 -12.41 9.73
CA LYS A 185 -20.32 -11.63 9.43
C LYS A 185 -19.38 -12.48 8.57
N PRO A 186 -19.33 -12.26 7.24
CA PRO A 186 -18.52 -13.10 6.37
C PRO A 186 -17.02 -12.91 6.64
N VAL A 187 -16.28 -13.99 6.46
CA VAL A 187 -14.82 -13.93 6.39
C VAL A 187 -14.44 -13.60 4.94
N LEU A 188 -13.74 -12.48 4.76
CA LEU A 188 -13.19 -12.06 3.48
C LEU A 188 -11.73 -12.46 3.39
N GLN A 189 -11.24 -12.65 2.17
CA GLN A 189 -9.83 -12.89 1.87
C GLN A 189 -9.31 -11.83 0.89
N ILE A 190 -8.06 -11.41 1.11
CA ILE A 190 -7.23 -10.70 0.14
C ILE A 190 -6.09 -11.63 -0.23
N HIS A 191 -6.01 -11.96 -1.52
CA HIS A 191 -4.92 -12.76 -2.08
C HIS A 191 -4.53 -12.17 -3.42
N GLY A 192 -3.69 -11.14 -3.36
CA GLY A 192 -3.21 -10.40 -4.52
C GLY A 192 -4.24 -9.50 -5.23
N GLU A 193 -5.53 -9.82 -5.16
CA GLU A 193 -6.59 -9.08 -5.85
C GLU A 193 -7.53 -8.34 -4.88
N LYS A 194 -8.73 -7.98 -5.36
CA LYS A 194 -9.80 -7.41 -4.54
C LYS A 194 -10.25 -8.38 -3.45
N LEU A 195 -10.89 -7.83 -2.42
CA LEU A 195 -11.48 -8.63 -1.36
C LEU A 195 -12.59 -9.52 -1.91
N ASP A 196 -12.50 -10.82 -1.66
CA ASP A 196 -13.55 -11.78 -1.98
C ASP A 196 -14.00 -12.55 -0.73
N ALA A 197 -15.15 -13.21 -0.80
CA ALA A 197 -15.60 -14.05 0.30
C ALA A 197 -14.82 -15.36 0.34
N PHE A 198 -14.30 -15.68 1.52
CA PHE A 198 -13.67 -16.97 1.79
C PHE A 198 -14.67 -17.98 2.36
N ALA A 199 -15.45 -17.54 3.34
CA ALA A 199 -16.44 -18.36 4.02
C ALA A 199 -17.67 -17.53 4.42
N LYS A 200 -18.80 -18.22 4.57
CA LYS A 200 -20.03 -17.64 5.12
C LYS A 200 -19.89 -17.41 6.61
#